data_AF-A0A5D2JXY0-F1
#
_entry.id   AF-A0A5D2JXY0-F1
#
_cell.length_a   1.000
_cell.length_b   1.000
_cell.length_c   1.000
_cell.angle_alpha   90.00
_cell.angle_beta   90.00
_cell.angle_gamma   90.00
#
_symmetry.space_group_name_H-M   'P 1'
#
loop_
_entity.id
_entity.type
_entity.pdbx_description
1 polymer ?
#
loop_
_entity_poly.entity_id
_entity_poly.type
_entity_poly.pdbx_seq_one_letter_code
_entity_poly.pdbx_strand_id
1 'polypeptide(L)'
;MRVMVVMVGVVQATAFYGVNLKHKNKEHRNAYATVYMGTPRDYEFYVATRVLIRSLIRLQVDADLIVIASLDAPLRWLRALEEEDGAKVLRVENVNNPYKGQQRFKLTLNKLYAWRLVDYDGVVMLDADNLFLHKTDELFQCGQFCAVFINPCIFHTGLFVLQPSLEVFKDMIHQLETGKANPDGADQGFTGAYFPDLLDQPKFYPHLNGTTLDGHYRLPMGYQMDASYYYLKLCWRVPCGPNSVITFPGAPWLKPWYWWSWPVLSLGIQWHENRRQTLGYAAEMPIVMIPSVIFLGIITMTRLACPSISKLWYRNTDKSSSLMQTGPKFIAIWSIIAAYIVPFAIIPRTIHPLVGWTLYFLGSVTLSSVAINSFLLPVVPILVPLIRVLGSLLVMACPWYPYGVTRALAVFVYAFCYALIAWGSMVKVTARLQVSLEKRTNFPKIG
;
A
#
# COMPACT_ATOMS: atom_id res chain seq x y z
N MET A 1 14.25 -11.05 24.85
CA MET A 1 13.71 -12.35 24.37
C MET A 1 12.29 -12.65 24.85
N ARG A 2 11.89 -12.32 26.10
CA ARG A 2 10.52 -12.57 26.60
C ARG A 2 9.42 -11.67 26.00
N VAL A 3 9.72 -10.42 25.64
CA VAL A 3 8.73 -9.48 25.07
C VAL A 3 8.35 -9.82 23.62
N MET A 4 9.28 -10.38 22.85
CA MET A 4 9.06 -10.73 21.43
C MET A 4 8.21 -11.99 21.27
N VAL A 5 8.33 -12.95 22.20
CA VAL A 5 7.51 -14.18 22.23
C VAL A 5 6.06 -13.86 22.64
N VAL A 6 5.86 -12.88 23.52
CA VAL A 6 4.50 -12.45 23.93
C VAL A 6 3.78 -11.72 22.80
N MET A 7 4.46 -10.89 21.99
CA MET A 7 3.84 -10.28 20.81
C MET A 7 3.45 -11.30 19.72
N VAL A 8 4.28 -12.34 19.50
CA VAL A 8 3.95 -13.41 18.53
C VAL A 8 2.77 -14.26 19.03
N GLY A 9 2.71 -14.54 20.33
CA GLY A 9 1.61 -15.30 20.94
C GLY A 9 0.26 -14.57 20.95
N VAL A 10 0.25 -13.24 21.20
CA VAL A 10 -0.99 -12.44 21.19
C VAL A 10 -1.56 -12.29 19.76
N VAL A 11 -0.70 -12.22 18.74
CA VAL A 11 -1.14 -12.21 17.34
C VAL A 11 -1.72 -13.56 16.90
N GLN A 12 -1.17 -14.68 17.41
CA GLN A 12 -1.68 -16.03 17.13
C GLN A 12 -3.09 -16.28 17.70
N ALA A 13 -3.40 -15.76 18.89
CA ALA A 13 -4.72 -15.96 19.51
C ALA A 13 -5.84 -15.16 18.82
N THR A 14 -5.52 -14.02 18.19
CA THR A 14 -6.50 -13.21 17.45
C THR A 14 -6.75 -13.67 16.01
N ALA A 15 -5.98 -14.63 15.49
CA ALA A 15 -6.04 -15.08 14.11
C ALA A 15 -7.17 -16.10 13.81
N PHE A 16 -7.93 -16.53 14.82
CA PHE A 16 -8.91 -17.63 14.69
C PHE A 16 -10.39 -17.21 14.70
N TYR A 17 -10.71 -15.91 14.76
CA TYR A 17 -12.10 -15.47 14.61
C TYR A 17 -12.42 -15.14 13.14
N GLY A 18 -12.54 -16.18 12.33
CA GLY A 18 -13.19 -16.09 11.03
C GLY A 18 -14.70 -15.98 11.22
N VAL A 19 -15.28 -14.82 10.94
CA VAL A 19 -16.75 -14.63 10.96
C VAL A 19 -17.33 -15.45 9.81
N ASN A 20 -18.13 -16.46 10.15
CA ASN A 20 -18.85 -17.30 9.19
C ASN A 20 -20.11 -16.53 8.76
N LEU A 21 -20.05 -15.87 7.60
CA LEU A 21 -21.15 -15.06 7.06
C LEU A 21 -22.15 -15.96 6.33
N LYS A 22 -23.22 -16.38 7.01
CA LYS A 22 -24.42 -16.94 6.35
C LYS A 22 -25.24 -15.79 5.77
N HIS A 23 -25.25 -15.64 4.45
CA HIS A 23 -26.09 -14.67 3.76
C HIS A 23 -27.52 -15.21 3.61
N LYS A 24 -28.51 -14.47 4.13
CA LYS A 24 -29.91 -14.58 3.69
C LYS A 24 -30.02 -13.76 2.41
N ASN A 25 -30.60 -14.31 1.34
CA ASN A 25 -30.96 -13.55 0.14
C ASN A 25 -32.00 -12.48 0.52
N LYS A 26 -31.54 -11.29 0.89
CA LYS A 26 -32.35 -10.08 0.94
C LYS A 26 -32.04 -9.34 -0.36
N GLU A 27 -33.04 -9.13 -1.20
CA GLU A 27 -32.87 -8.28 -2.38
C GLU A 27 -32.70 -6.84 -1.90
N HIS A 28 -31.55 -6.25 -2.18
CA HIS A 28 -31.27 -4.85 -1.86
C HIS A 28 -31.61 -3.97 -3.06
N ARG A 29 -32.24 -2.81 -2.78
CA ARG A 29 -32.56 -1.80 -3.80
C ARG A 29 -31.33 -0.98 -4.24
N ASN A 30 -30.28 -0.99 -3.42
CA ASN A 30 -29.10 -0.15 -3.58
C ASN A 30 -27.83 -1.00 -3.57
N ALA A 31 -26.73 -0.46 -4.09
CA ALA A 31 -25.44 -1.13 -4.09
C ALA A 31 -24.25 -0.21 -3.78
N TYR A 32 -23.26 -0.74 -3.07
CA TYR A 32 -21.90 -0.22 -3.09
C TYR A 32 -21.12 -0.94 -4.19
N ALA A 33 -20.56 -0.19 -5.13
CA ALA A 33 -19.79 -0.73 -6.24
C ALA A 33 -18.32 -0.33 -6.14
N THR A 34 -17.42 -1.22 -6.54
CA THR A 34 -16.00 -0.92 -6.75
C THR A 34 -15.50 -1.61 -8.01
N VAL A 35 -14.40 -1.14 -8.59
CA VAL A 35 -13.84 -1.72 -9.83
C VAL A 35 -12.54 -2.46 -9.53
N TYR A 36 -12.39 -3.64 -10.12
CA TYR A 36 -11.18 -4.45 -10.04
C TYR A 36 -10.65 -4.80 -11.43
N MET A 37 -9.50 -4.24 -11.80
CA MET A 37 -9.07 -4.17 -13.21
C MET A 37 -7.99 -5.17 -13.64
N GLY A 38 -7.38 -5.94 -12.74
CA GLY A 38 -6.27 -6.85 -13.12
C GLY A 38 -4.99 -6.09 -13.51
N THR A 39 -4.39 -5.32 -12.59
CA THR A 39 -3.22 -4.44 -12.86
C THR A 39 -1.88 -5.15 -12.59
N PRO A 40 -0.71 -4.65 -13.06
CA PRO A 40 0.59 -5.26 -12.72
C PRO A 40 0.93 -5.36 -11.22
N ARG A 41 0.22 -4.63 -10.34
CA ARG A 41 0.36 -4.71 -8.85
C ARG A 41 -0.79 -5.48 -8.23
N ASP A 42 -1.11 -6.58 -8.88
CA ASP A 42 -2.45 -7.11 -8.86
C ASP A 42 -2.91 -7.61 -7.48
N TYR A 43 -1.95 -8.15 -6.73
CA TYR A 43 -2.19 -8.68 -5.40
C TYR A 43 -2.51 -7.60 -4.36
N GLU A 44 -1.92 -6.40 -4.48
CA GLU A 44 -2.09 -5.35 -3.47
C GLU A 44 -3.49 -4.75 -3.53
N PHE A 45 -3.95 -4.43 -4.75
CA PHE A 45 -5.31 -3.95 -4.98
C PHE A 45 -6.35 -5.03 -4.70
N TYR A 46 -6.05 -6.30 -5.02
CA TYR A 46 -6.89 -7.41 -4.61
C TYR A 46 -7.11 -7.42 -3.09
N VAL A 47 -6.03 -7.36 -2.29
CA VAL A 47 -6.15 -7.29 -0.83
C VAL A 47 -6.92 -6.05 -0.39
N ALA A 48 -6.69 -4.88 -1.01
CA ALA A 48 -7.41 -3.65 -0.69
C ALA A 48 -8.92 -3.76 -0.94
N THR A 49 -9.33 -4.29 -2.09
CA THR A 49 -10.72 -4.56 -2.45
C THR A 49 -11.38 -5.52 -1.45
N ARG A 50 -10.69 -6.61 -1.06
CA ARG A 50 -11.21 -7.54 -0.04
C ARG A 50 -11.42 -6.86 1.31
N VAL A 51 -10.47 -6.02 1.73
CA VAL A 51 -10.59 -5.24 2.98
C VAL A 51 -11.78 -4.29 2.89
N LEU A 52 -11.96 -3.56 1.77
CA LEU A 52 -13.09 -2.66 1.57
C LEU A 52 -14.44 -3.40 1.70
N ILE A 53 -14.62 -4.48 0.95
CA ILE A 53 -15.87 -5.27 0.93
C ILE A 53 -16.19 -5.79 2.33
N ARG A 54 -15.24 -6.47 2.97
CA ARG A 54 -15.45 -7.01 4.33
C ARG A 54 -15.69 -5.94 5.38
N SER A 55 -15.15 -4.73 5.18
CA SER A 55 -15.42 -3.60 6.06
C SER A 55 -16.87 -3.13 5.96
N LEU A 56 -17.41 -3.04 4.74
CA LEU A 56 -18.82 -2.67 4.52
C LEU A 56 -19.77 -3.73 5.10
N ILE A 57 -19.46 -5.02 4.92
CA ILE A 57 -20.23 -6.11 5.55
C ILE A 57 -20.25 -5.99 7.07
N ARG A 58 -19.09 -5.72 7.67
CA ARG A 58 -18.98 -5.56 9.12
C ARG A 58 -19.72 -4.34 9.63
N LEU A 59 -19.78 -3.26 8.84
CA LEU A 59 -20.61 -2.08 9.12
C LEU A 59 -22.11 -2.34 8.89
N GLN A 60 -22.49 -3.54 8.43
CA GLN A 60 -23.88 -3.95 8.19
C GLN A 60 -24.63 -2.98 7.28
N VAL A 61 -24.01 -2.62 6.15
CA VAL A 61 -24.66 -1.83 5.10
C VAL A 61 -25.92 -2.56 4.58
N ASP A 62 -26.97 -1.81 4.27
CA ASP A 62 -28.23 -2.33 3.72
C ASP A 62 -28.24 -2.22 2.18
N ALA A 63 -27.18 -2.73 1.55
CA ALA A 63 -26.96 -2.64 0.12
C ALA A 63 -26.14 -3.84 -0.37
N ASP A 64 -26.32 -4.19 -1.64
CA ASP A 64 -25.48 -5.20 -2.30
C ASP A 64 -24.05 -4.68 -2.49
N LEU A 65 -23.08 -5.59 -2.45
CA LEU A 65 -21.67 -5.26 -2.67
C LEU A 65 -21.24 -5.78 -4.04
N ILE A 66 -20.93 -4.88 -4.97
CA ILE A 66 -20.65 -5.20 -6.37
C ILE A 66 -19.19 -4.95 -6.69
N VAL A 67 -18.55 -5.91 -7.35
CA VAL A 67 -17.23 -5.74 -7.95
C VAL A 67 -17.37 -5.78 -9.46
N ILE A 68 -17.15 -4.64 -10.10
CA ILE A 68 -17.03 -4.53 -11.56
C ILE A 68 -15.62 -4.99 -11.94
N ALA A 69 -15.49 -6.20 -12.45
CA ALA A 69 -14.22 -6.83 -12.75
C ALA A 69 -13.90 -6.82 -14.25
N SER A 70 -12.68 -6.42 -14.61
CA SER A 70 -12.18 -6.62 -15.98
C SER A 70 -12.15 -8.11 -16.33
N LEU A 71 -12.39 -8.45 -17.59
CA LEU A 71 -12.14 -9.81 -18.09
C LEU A 71 -10.67 -10.24 -17.96
N ASP A 72 -9.74 -9.29 -17.89
CA ASP A 72 -8.30 -9.55 -17.70
C ASP A 72 -7.96 -9.93 -16.25
N ALA A 73 -8.87 -9.73 -15.31
CA ALA A 73 -8.63 -10.00 -13.89
C ALA A 73 -8.54 -11.51 -13.60
N PRO A 74 -7.63 -11.95 -12.70
CA PRO A 74 -7.46 -13.38 -12.40
C PRO A 74 -8.74 -14.03 -11.84
N LEU A 75 -9.27 -15.04 -12.54
CA LEU A 75 -10.51 -15.76 -12.16
C LEU A 75 -10.49 -16.34 -10.75
N ARG A 76 -9.32 -16.76 -10.25
CA ARG A 76 -9.15 -17.26 -8.88
C ARG A 76 -9.53 -16.20 -7.85
N TRP A 77 -9.15 -14.95 -8.10
CA TRP A 77 -9.37 -13.86 -7.18
C TRP A 77 -10.80 -13.32 -7.27
N LEU A 78 -11.37 -13.31 -8.47
CA LEU A 78 -12.80 -13.02 -8.65
C LEU A 78 -13.67 -14.03 -7.90
N ARG A 79 -13.37 -15.34 -8.00
CA ARG A 79 -14.07 -16.37 -7.21
C ARG A 79 -13.91 -16.16 -5.71
N ALA A 80 -12.73 -15.76 -5.23
CA ALA A 80 -12.55 -15.47 -3.81
C ALA A 80 -13.38 -14.25 -3.36
N LEU A 81 -13.49 -13.21 -4.18
CA LEU A 81 -14.35 -12.05 -3.89
C LEU A 81 -15.84 -12.44 -3.83
N GLU A 82 -16.25 -13.38 -4.67
CA GLU A 82 -17.63 -13.88 -4.72
C GLU A 82 -17.95 -14.85 -3.59
N GLU A 83 -17.18 -15.94 -3.50
CA GLU A 83 -17.45 -17.08 -2.62
C GLU A 83 -17.00 -16.82 -1.16
N GLU A 84 -15.86 -16.14 -0.95
CA GLU A 84 -15.31 -15.92 0.40
C GLU A 84 -15.70 -14.57 1.00
N ASP A 85 -15.91 -13.55 0.16
CA ASP A 85 -16.22 -12.18 0.61
C ASP A 85 -17.68 -11.78 0.36
N GLY A 86 -18.47 -12.59 -0.35
CA GLY A 86 -19.90 -12.37 -0.54
C GLY A 86 -20.24 -11.21 -1.49
N ALA A 87 -19.31 -10.78 -2.35
CA ALA A 87 -19.58 -9.74 -3.33
C ALA A 87 -20.19 -10.32 -4.62
N LYS A 88 -21.08 -9.57 -5.28
CA LYS A 88 -21.55 -9.88 -6.63
C LYS A 88 -20.52 -9.40 -7.64
N VAL A 89 -19.92 -10.30 -8.40
CA VAL A 89 -18.87 -9.96 -9.36
C VAL A 89 -19.46 -9.79 -10.77
N LEU A 90 -19.48 -8.55 -11.27
CA LEU A 90 -19.89 -8.24 -12.64
C LEU A 90 -18.65 -8.18 -13.53
N ARG A 91 -18.49 -9.16 -14.42
CA ARG A 91 -17.37 -9.19 -15.36
C ARG A 91 -17.69 -8.37 -16.62
N VAL A 92 -16.77 -7.49 -17.02
CA VAL A 92 -16.97 -6.54 -18.12
C VAL A 92 -15.76 -6.47 -19.04
N GLU A 93 -16.02 -6.24 -20.33
CA GLU A 93 -14.98 -5.86 -21.29
C GLU A 93 -14.44 -4.47 -20.96
N ASN A 94 -13.14 -4.27 -21.16
CA ASN A 94 -12.54 -2.97 -20.85
C ASN A 94 -13.04 -1.89 -21.81
N VAL A 95 -13.44 -0.75 -21.25
CA VAL A 95 -13.72 0.45 -22.04
C VAL A 95 -12.43 0.89 -22.73
N ASN A 96 -12.47 1.09 -24.04
CA ASN A 96 -11.34 1.62 -24.78
C ASN A 96 -11.08 3.07 -24.34
N ASN A 97 -9.87 3.37 -23.85
CA ASN A 97 -9.49 4.73 -23.50
C ASN A 97 -8.89 5.44 -24.73
N PRO A 98 -9.60 6.39 -25.37
CA PRO A 98 -9.11 7.08 -26.57
C PRO A 98 -8.03 8.12 -26.27
N TYR A 99 -7.86 8.51 -25.00
CA TYR A 99 -6.91 9.54 -24.58
C TYR A 99 -5.50 8.93 -24.48
N LYS A 100 -4.64 9.28 -25.43
CA LYS A 100 -3.24 8.83 -25.48
C LYS A 100 -2.42 9.47 -24.36
N GLY A 101 -1.47 8.71 -23.79
CA GLY A 101 -0.33 9.30 -23.04
C GLY A 101 -0.10 8.79 -21.62
N GLN A 102 -0.98 7.98 -21.03
CA GLN A 102 -0.77 7.46 -19.66
C GLN A 102 -1.19 6.00 -19.50
N GLN A 103 -0.24 5.06 -19.66
CA GLN A 103 -0.45 3.61 -19.46
C GLN A 103 -1.17 3.28 -18.14
N ARG A 104 -0.94 4.09 -17.09
CA ARG A 104 -1.54 3.92 -15.75
C ARG A 104 -3.06 4.12 -15.72
N PHE A 105 -3.63 4.86 -16.67
CA PHE A 105 -5.05 5.21 -16.74
C PHE A 105 -5.83 4.43 -17.80
N LYS A 106 -5.21 3.39 -18.37
CA LYS A 106 -5.82 2.60 -19.45
C LYS A 106 -7.19 2.05 -19.07
N LEU A 107 -7.37 1.64 -17.81
CA LEU A 107 -8.56 0.90 -17.36
C LEU A 107 -9.49 1.73 -16.46
N THR A 108 -9.14 2.99 -16.16
CA THR A 108 -9.91 3.82 -15.22
C THR A 108 -11.34 4.08 -15.68
N LEU A 109 -11.57 4.13 -17.00
CA LEU A 109 -12.90 4.33 -17.58
C LEU A 109 -13.85 3.14 -17.37
N ASN A 110 -13.38 1.99 -16.87
CA ASN A 110 -14.27 0.91 -16.46
C ASN A 110 -15.21 1.31 -15.31
N LYS A 111 -14.90 2.39 -14.58
CA LYS A 111 -15.84 2.98 -13.59
C LYS A 111 -17.17 3.40 -14.22
N LEU A 112 -17.21 3.71 -15.51
CA LEU A 112 -18.45 4.12 -16.19
C LEU A 112 -19.51 3.01 -16.21
N TYR A 113 -19.12 1.74 -16.10
CA TYR A 113 -20.06 0.63 -15.98
C TYR A 113 -20.96 0.72 -14.74
N ALA A 114 -20.63 1.55 -13.76
CA ALA A 114 -21.50 1.78 -12.62
C ALA A 114 -22.88 2.32 -13.04
N TRP A 115 -22.97 3.11 -14.13
CA TRP A 115 -24.25 3.56 -14.69
C TRP A 115 -25.07 2.46 -15.38
N ARG A 116 -24.45 1.32 -15.72
CA ARG A 116 -25.14 0.17 -16.33
C ARG A 116 -25.86 -0.71 -15.29
N LEU A 117 -25.65 -0.48 -13.99
CA LEU A 117 -26.24 -1.24 -12.89
C LEU A 117 -27.72 -0.89 -12.65
N VAL A 118 -28.53 -0.95 -13.71
CA VAL A 118 -29.95 -0.50 -13.74
C VAL A 118 -30.91 -1.36 -12.92
N ASP A 119 -30.43 -2.46 -12.35
CA ASP A 119 -31.18 -3.28 -11.38
C ASP A 119 -31.24 -2.63 -9.98
N TYR A 120 -30.54 -1.50 -9.77
CA TYR A 120 -30.47 -0.77 -8.52
C TYR A 120 -30.99 0.66 -8.68
N ASP A 121 -31.64 1.16 -7.62
CA ASP A 121 -32.13 2.53 -7.55
C ASP A 121 -30.99 3.54 -7.33
N GLY A 122 -29.99 3.16 -6.54
CA GLY A 122 -28.84 4.00 -6.21
C GLY A 122 -27.56 3.19 -6.03
N VAL A 123 -26.46 3.72 -6.57
CA VAL A 123 -25.13 3.12 -6.47
C VAL A 123 -24.16 4.10 -5.84
N VAL A 124 -23.43 3.68 -4.80
CA VAL A 124 -22.24 4.40 -4.33
C VAL A 124 -21.01 3.73 -4.93
N MET A 125 -20.36 4.43 -5.85
CA MET A 125 -19.13 3.97 -6.49
C MET A 125 -17.91 4.34 -5.64
N LEU A 126 -17.01 3.39 -5.44
CA LEU A 126 -15.88 3.46 -4.52
C LEU A 126 -14.56 3.03 -5.16
N ASP A 127 -13.50 3.76 -4.84
CA ASP A 127 -12.13 3.28 -5.04
C ASP A 127 -11.74 2.26 -3.97
N ALA A 128 -10.87 1.32 -4.35
CA ALA A 128 -10.36 0.29 -3.44
C ALA A 128 -9.54 0.85 -2.26
N ASP A 129 -9.19 2.15 -2.31
CA ASP A 129 -8.47 2.87 -1.26
C ASP A 129 -9.39 3.76 -0.40
N ASN A 130 -10.69 3.51 -0.39
CA ASN A 130 -11.58 4.02 0.64
C ASN A 130 -11.47 3.20 1.93
N LEU A 131 -11.55 3.88 3.07
CA LEU A 131 -11.67 3.29 4.41
C LEU A 131 -12.88 3.89 5.12
N PHE A 132 -13.92 3.09 5.29
CA PHE A 132 -15.14 3.48 5.98
C PHE A 132 -14.94 3.39 7.50
N LEU A 133 -15.25 4.48 8.19
CA LEU A 133 -15.26 4.61 9.65
C LEU A 133 -16.64 4.31 10.23
N HIS A 134 -17.68 4.66 9.47
CA HIS A 134 -19.08 4.49 9.84
C HIS A 134 -19.87 3.97 8.63
N LYS A 135 -21.04 3.41 8.91
CA LYS A 135 -22.06 3.06 7.91
C LYS A 135 -22.60 4.36 7.30
N THR A 136 -22.76 4.43 5.98
CA THR A 136 -23.17 5.64 5.25
C THR A 136 -24.28 5.38 4.23
N ASP A 137 -25.29 4.58 4.58
CA ASP A 137 -26.40 4.23 3.68
C ASP A 137 -27.26 5.45 3.34
N GLU A 138 -27.22 6.52 4.13
CA GLU A 138 -27.89 7.78 3.83
C GLU A 138 -27.42 8.42 2.53
N LEU A 139 -26.23 8.05 2.01
CA LEU A 139 -25.76 8.47 0.69
C LEU A 139 -26.72 8.07 -0.45
N PHE A 140 -27.48 6.98 -0.30
CA PHE A 140 -28.46 6.55 -1.30
C PHE A 140 -29.64 7.52 -1.46
N GLN A 141 -29.76 8.54 -0.58
CA GLN A 141 -30.77 9.58 -0.70
C GLN A 141 -30.33 10.74 -1.61
N CYS A 142 -29.10 10.74 -2.12
CA CYS A 142 -28.51 11.92 -2.76
C CYS A 142 -29.08 12.25 -4.15
N GLY A 143 -29.78 11.33 -4.81
CA GLY A 143 -30.38 11.56 -6.13
C GLY A 143 -29.52 11.04 -7.29
N GLN A 144 -29.43 11.81 -8.38
CA GLN A 144 -28.94 11.34 -9.67
C GLN A 144 -27.41 11.28 -9.80
N PHE A 145 -26.70 12.27 -9.28
CA PHE A 145 -25.23 12.25 -9.23
C PHE A 145 -24.72 13.16 -8.12
N CYS A 146 -23.85 12.62 -7.27
CA CYS A 146 -23.27 13.37 -6.17
C CYS A 146 -21.83 12.99 -5.91
N ALA A 147 -20.97 13.98 -5.70
CA ALA A 147 -19.57 13.76 -5.41
C ALA A 147 -19.02 14.79 -4.42
N VAL A 148 -17.91 14.45 -3.77
CA VAL A 148 -17.18 15.37 -2.89
C VAL A 148 -16.17 16.18 -3.69
N PHE A 149 -16.07 17.47 -3.38
CA PHE A 149 -15.10 18.38 -4.00
C PHE A 149 -13.74 18.34 -3.27
N ILE A 150 -12.67 17.99 -4.00
CA ILE A 150 -11.28 18.03 -3.46
C ILE A 150 -10.74 19.45 -3.42
N ASN A 151 -11.23 20.31 -4.30
CA ASN A 151 -10.94 21.73 -4.30
C ASN A 151 -12.21 22.46 -4.77
N PRO A 152 -12.25 23.79 -4.72
CA PRO A 152 -13.46 24.53 -5.08
C PRO A 152 -14.00 24.27 -6.49
N CYS A 153 -13.25 23.66 -7.41
CA CYS A 153 -13.65 23.50 -8.82
C CYS A 153 -13.75 22.03 -9.27
N ILE A 154 -13.07 21.09 -8.59
CA ILE A 154 -12.92 19.70 -9.03
C ILE A 154 -13.47 18.77 -7.96
N PHE A 155 -14.38 17.88 -8.38
CA PHE A 155 -14.81 16.76 -7.57
C PHE A 155 -13.93 15.53 -7.73
N HIS A 156 -13.92 14.69 -6.69
CA HIS A 156 -13.18 13.45 -6.65
C HIS A 156 -14.04 12.30 -7.17
N THR A 157 -13.46 11.41 -7.98
CA THR A 157 -14.13 10.17 -8.43
C THR A 157 -13.80 8.95 -7.58
N GLY A 158 -13.13 9.15 -6.45
CA GLY A 158 -12.88 8.06 -5.49
C GLY A 158 -14.11 7.66 -4.68
N LEU A 159 -15.09 8.56 -4.54
CA LEU A 159 -16.39 8.23 -3.98
C LEU A 159 -17.44 9.14 -4.62
N PHE A 160 -18.44 8.54 -5.26
CA PHE A 160 -19.60 9.28 -5.77
C PHE A 160 -20.85 8.42 -5.73
N VAL A 161 -22.00 9.08 -5.63
CA VAL A 161 -23.32 8.46 -5.71
C VAL A 161 -23.86 8.71 -7.11
N LEU A 162 -24.54 7.72 -7.68
CA LEU A 162 -25.25 7.86 -8.95
C LEU A 162 -26.57 7.09 -8.93
N GLN A 163 -27.53 7.60 -9.71
CA GLN A 163 -28.67 6.81 -10.17
C GLN A 163 -28.29 6.10 -11.48
N PRO A 164 -28.33 4.77 -11.54
CA PRO A 164 -27.97 4.05 -12.76
C PRO A 164 -28.93 4.40 -13.90
N SER A 165 -28.37 4.58 -15.11
CA SER A 165 -29.15 4.84 -16.32
C SER A 165 -28.39 4.34 -17.54
N LEU A 166 -29.02 3.43 -18.28
CA LEU A 166 -28.47 2.91 -19.52
C LEU A 166 -28.35 4.00 -20.60
N GLU A 167 -29.23 5.00 -20.57
CA GLU A 167 -29.17 6.16 -21.47
C GLU A 167 -27.93 7.00 -21.20
N VAL A 168 -27.70 7.36 -19.93
CA VAL A 168 -26.50 8.10 -19.50
C VAL A 168 -25.22 7.31 -19.81
N PHE A 169 -25.22 6.00 -19.55
CA PHE A 169 -24.09 5.13 -19.90
C PHE A 169 -23.77 5.16 -21.39
N LYS A 170 -24.77 4.95 -22.25
CA LYS A 170 -24.59 4.97 -23.71
C LYS A 170 -24.11 6.33 -24.21
N ASP A 171 -24.65 7.41 -23.67
CA ASP A 171 -24.22 8.77 -24.01
C ASP A 171 -22.78 9.04 -23.56
N MET A 172 -22.37 8.62 -22.36
CA MET A 172 -20.97 8.72 -21.92
C MET A 172 -20.02 7.95 -22.85
N ILE A 173 -20.36 6.72 -23.27
CA ILE A 173 -19.55 5.96 -24.23
C ILE A 173 -19.49 6.70 -25.58
N HIS A 174 -20.62 7.22 -26.06
CA HIS A 174 -20.65 8.00 -27.30
C HIS A 174 -19.79 9.27 -27.23
N GLN A 175 -19.82 10.00 -26.11
CA GLN A 175 -18.99 11.19 -25.89
C GLN A 175 -17.49 10.86 -25.81
N LEU A 176 -17.12 9.69 -25.27
CA LEU A 176 -15.75 9.19 -25.33
C LEU A 176 -15.31 8.96 -26.78
N GLU A 177 -16.12 8.25 -27.56
CA GLU A 177 -15.82 7.90 -28.96
C GLU A 177 -15.74 9.11 -29.89
N THR A 178 -16.56 10.13 -29.63
CA THR A 178 -16.59 11.39 -30.38
C THR A 178 -15.53 12.41 -29.92
N GLY A 179 -14.70 12.04 -28.93
CA GLY A 179 -13.52 12.81 -28.56
C GLY A 179 -13.80 13.98 -27.61
N LYS A 180 -14.77 13.85 -26.69
CA LYS A 180 -14.98 14.83 -25.61
C LYS A 180 -13.67 15.16 -24.91
N ALA A 181 -13.45 16.44 -24.57
CA ALA A 181 -12.27 16.85 -23.85
C ALA A 181 -12.17 16.15 -22.48
N ASN A 182 -11.00 15.56 -22.20
CA ASN A 182 -10.68 14.94 -20.91
C ASN A 182 -9.28 15.40 -20.47
N PRO A 183 -9.18 16.38 -19.54
CA PRO A 183 -7.91 17.01 -19.18
C PRO A 183 -6.87 16.06 -18.57
N ASP A 184 -7.30 15.01 -17.85
CA ASP A 184 -6.39 14.06 -17.19
C ASP A 184 -6.27 12.71 -17.92
N GLY A 185 -7.11 12.47 -18.94
CA GLY A 185 -7.17 11.23 -19.69
C GLY A 185 -7.68 10.03 -18.87
N ALA A 186 -8.33 10.28 -17.73
CA ALA A 186 -8.81 9.29 -16.78
C ALA A 186 -10.31 9.48 -16.46
N ASP A 187 -10.82 8.77 -15.46
CA ASP A 187 -12.20 8.83 -15.02
C ASP A 187 -12.58 10.19 -14.42
N GLN A 188 -11.67 10.81 -13.65
CA GLN A 188 -11.95 12.08 -12.97
C GLN A 188 -12.13 13.23 -13.96
N GLY A 189 -11.23 13.40 -14.92
CA GLY A 189 -11.36 14.44 -15.95
C GLY A 189 -12.55 14.21 -16.87
N PHE A 190 -12.85 12.95 -17.22
CA PHE A 190 -14.01 12.65 -18.07
C PHE A 190 -15.33 12.95 -17.37
N THR A 191 -15.54 12.41 -16.17
CA THR A 191 -16.77 12.64 -15.41
C THR A 191 -16.93 14.11 -15.03
N GLY A 192 -15.83 14.80 -14.70
CA GLY A 192 -15.82 16.25 -14.47
C GLY A 192 -16.32 17.04 -15.68
N ALA A 193 -15.89 16.66 -16.89
CA ALA A 193 -16.36 17.29 -18.12
C ALA A 193 -17.79 16.89 -18.50
N TYR A 194 -18.28 15.72 -18.04
CA TYR A 194 -19.63 15.23 -18.31
C TYR A 194 -20.68 15.86 -17.39
N PHE A 195 -20.33 16.13 -16.12
CA PHE A 195 -21.19 16.79 -15.12
C PHE A 195 -20.62 18.15 -14.70
N PRO A 196 -20.48 19.13 -15.63
CA PRO A 196 -19.85 20.42 -15.31
C PRO A 196 -20.67 21.22 -14.29
N ASP A 197 -21.99 21.10 -14.33
CA ASP A 197 -22.91 21.88 -13.49
C ASP A 197 -22.94 21.41 -12.03
N LEU A 198 -22.24 20.31 -11.68
CA LEU A 198 -22.19 19.80 -10.31
C LEU A 198 -21.62 20.85 -9.33
N LEU A 199 -20.74 21.71 -9.82
CA LEU A 199 -20.14 22.78 -9.02
C LEU A 199 -21.19 23.74 -8.45
N ASP A 200 -22.21 24.05 -9.24
CA ASP A 200 -23.26 25.02 -8.92
C ASP A 200 -24.43 24.40 -8.13
N GLN A 201 -24.39 23.08 -7.89
CA GLN A 201 -25.44 22.37 -7.19
C GLN A 201 -25.46 22.64 -5.67
N PRO A 202 -26.62 22.51 -5.01
CA PRO A 202 -26.71 22.58 -3.57
C PRO A 202 -25.91 21.46 -2.87
N LYS A 203 -25.59 21.67 -1.60
CA LYS A 203 -24.98 20.62 -0.77
C LYS A 203 -26.04 19.60 -0.37
N PHE A 204 -25.67 18.33 -0.39
CA PHE A 204 -26.49 17.23 0.09
C PHE A 204 -26.62 17.26 1.62
N TYR A 205 -27.85 17.12 2.10
CA TYR A 205 -28.17 16.86 3.49
C TYR A 205 -29.21 15.72 3.55
N PRO A 206 -28.93 14.63 4.28
CA PRO A 206 -29.85 13.50 4.35
C PRO A 206 -31.14 13.89 5.07
N HIS A 207 -32.27 13.41 4.55
CA HIS A 207 -33.58 13.63 5.17
C HIS A 207 -33.84 12.58 6.25
N LEU A 208 -34.38 13.00 7.39
CA LEU A 208 -34.76 12.09 8.48
C LEU A 208 -35.79 11.04 8.05
N ASN A 209 -36.60 11.35 7.04
CA ASN A 209 -37.66 10.48 6.53
C ASN A 209 -37.15 9.46 5.50
N GLY A 210 -35.87 9.50 5.13
CA GLY A 210 -35.26 8.55 4.18
C GLY A 210 -35.63 8.75 2.72
N THR A 211 -36.25 9.89 2.37
CA THR A 211 -36.66 10.20 0.98
C THR A 211 -35.46 10.51 0.10
N THR A 212 -35.38 9.86 -1.04
CA THR A 212 -34.40 10.17 -2.08
C THR A 212 -34.70 11.53 -2.71
N LEU A 213 -33.67 12.35 -2.87
CA LEU A 213 -33.73 13.63 -3.55
C LEU A 213 -33.75 13.46 -5.07
N ASP A 214 -34.28 14.46 -5.76
CA ASP A 214 -34.19 14.57 -7.21
C ASP A 214 -33.11 15.60 -7.60
N GLY A 215 -32.38 15.30 -8.68
CA GLY A 215 -31.27 16.11 -9.19
C GLY A 215 -29.87 15.74 -8.68
N HIS A 216 -28.94 16.67 -8.84
CA HIS A 216 -27.52 16.52 -8.54
C HIS A 216 -27.13 17.32 -7.28
N TYR A 217 -26.20 16.81 -6.47
CA TYR A 217 -25.81 17.49 -5.23
C TYR A 217 -24.32 17.35 -4.92
N ARG A 218 -23.78 18.33 -4.21
CA ARG A 218 -22.41 18.26 -3.68
C ARG A 218 -22.40 17.55 -2.34
N LEU A 219 -21.61 16.50 -2.23
CA LEU A 219 -21.44 15.80 -0.96
C LEU A 219 -20.56 16.60 0.00
N PRO A 220 -20.91 16.66 1.30
CA PRO A 220 -20.02 17.16 2.34
C PRO A 220 -18.68 16.41 2.39
N MET A 221 -17.61 17.14 2.73
CA MET A 221 -16.24 16.60 2.76
C MET A 221 -16.06 15.41 3.71
N GLY A 222 -16.86 15.30 4.77
CA GLY A 222 -16.83 14.16 5.69
C GLY A 222 -17.11 12.80 5.04
N TYR A 223 -17.85 12.76 3.93
CA TYR A 223 -18.07 11.53 3.16
C TYR A 223 -16.87 11.13 2.29
N GLN A 224 -15.85 11.98 2.16
CA GLN A 224 -14.61 11.67 1.46
C GLN A 224 -13.47 12.54 1.98
N MET A 225 -12.91 12.10 3.11
CA MET A 225 -11.81 12.77 3.79
C MET A 225 -10.47 12.38 3.15
N ASP A 226 -9.89 13.27 2.35
CA ASP A 226 -8.56 13.07 1.78
C ASP A 226 -7.49 13.01 2.88
N ALA A 227 -6.81 11.86 2.98
CA ALA A 227 -5.74 11.60 3.93
C ALA A 227 -4.57 12.61 3.83
N SER A 228 -4.36 13.23 2.68
CA SER A 228 -3.32 14.23 2.46
C SER A 228 -3.51 15.45 3.37
N TYR A 229 -4.75 15.87 3.62
CA TYR A 229 -5.03 16.97 4.55
C TYR A 229 -4.67 16.60 5.99
N TYR A 230 -4.93 15.36 6.40
CA TYR A 230 -4.47 14.86 7.69
C TYR A 230 -2.96 14.92 7.78
N TYR A 231 -2.23 14.44 6.77
CA TYR A 231 -0.76 14.40 6.85
C TYR A 231 -0.11 15.78 6.93
N LEU A 232 -0.73 16.82 6.38
CA LEU A 232 -0.26 18.20 6.49
C LEU A 232 -0.44 18.78 7.89
N LYS A 233 -1.55 18.43 8.57
CA LYS A 233 -1.91 18.99 9.88
C LYS A 233 -1.70 18.05 11.06
N LEU A 234 -1.41 16.78 10.80
CA LEU A 234 -1.33 15.66 11.75
C LEU A 234 -2.58 15.51 12.65
N CYS A 235 -3.71 16.07 12.22
CA CYS A 235 -5.01 15.97 12.89
C CYS A 235 -6.12 16.16 11.85
N TRP A 236 -7.29 15.57 12.11
CA TRP A 236 -8.47 15.80 11.29
C TRP A 236 -9.10 17.15 11.63
N ARG A 237 -9.31 17.99 10.60
CA ARG A 237 -10.13 19.20 10.65
C ARG A 237 -11.06 19.19 9.45
N VAL A 238 -12.13 18.42 9.55
CA VAL A 238 -13.12 18.31 8.48
C VAL A 238 -14.13 19.45 8.64
N PRO A 239 -14.30 20.32 7.63
CA PRO A 239 -15.10 21.53 7.77
C PRO A 239 -16.60 21.27 7.77
N CYS A 240 -17.06 20.17 7.16
CA CYS A 240 -18.49 19.85 7.05
C CYS A 240 -18.75 18.37 6.79
N GLY A 241 -19.92 17.90 7.23
CA GLY A 241 -20.38 16.53 7.05
C GLY A 241 -19.93 15.56 8.15
N PRO A 242 -20.41 14.31 8.11
CA PRO A 242 -20.05 13.29 9.07
C PRO A 242 -18.67 12.70 8.73
N ASN A 243 -17.78 12.54 9.70
CA ASN A 243 -16.42 12.00 9.50
C ASN A 243 -16.44 10.50 9.17
N SER A 244 -16.81 10.13 7.95
CA SER A 244 -17.30 8.78 7.67
C SER A 244 -16.38 7.94 6.79
N VAL A 245 -15.70 8.55 5.81
CA VAL A 245 -14.86 7.80 4.87
C VAL A 245 -13.54 8.52 4.67
N ILE A 246 -12.44 7.81 4.83
CA ILE A 246 -11.10 8.28 4.48
C ILE A 246 -10.77 7.79 3.07
N THR A 247 -10.20 8.64 2.22
CA THR A 247 -9.65 8.24 0.92
C THR A 247 -8.15 8.46 0.90
N PHE A 248 -7.41 7.57 0.25
CA PHE A 248 -5.95 7.65 0.16
C PHE A 248 -5.46 7.95 -1.28
N PRO A 249 -5.70 9.17 -1.82
CA PRO A 249 -5.36 9.51 -3.22
C PRO A 249 -3.85 9.65 -3.49
N GLY A 250 -3.02 9.38 -2.47
CA GLY A 250 -1.56 9.54 -2.52
C GLY A 250 -0.85 8.64 -3.53
N ALA A 251 0.46 8.86 -3.63
CA ALA A 251 1.32 8.18 -4.60
C ALA A 251 1.18 6.65 -4.53
N PRO A 252 1.23 5.92 -5.67
CA PRO A 252 1.00 4.49 -5.70
C PRO A 252 1.93 3.63 -4.84
N TRP A 253 3.08 4.14 -4.39
CA TRP A 253 4.07 3.46 -3.53
C TRP A 253 3.92 3.82 -2.04
N LEU A 254 2.94 4.68 -1.71
CA LEU A 254 2.61 5.18 -0.38
C LEU A 254 1.14 4.90 -0.03
N LYS A 255 0.53 3.92 -0.68
CA LYS A 255 -0.80 3.42 -0.31
C LYS A 255 -0.78 2.82 1.10
N PRO A 256 -1.91 2.87 1.83
CA PRO A 256 -1.95 2.58 3.27
C PRO A 256 -1.62 1.11 3.61
N TRP A 257 -1.75 0.20 2.65
CA TRP A 257 -1.47 -1.22 2.82
C TRP A 257 0.02 -1.56 2.85
N TYR A 258 0.92 -0.66 2.43
CA TYR A 258 2.34 -0.99 2.44
C TYR A 258 2.92 -0.95 3.84
N TRP A 259 3.63 -2.01 4.22
CA TRP A 259 4.28 -2.08 5.53
C TRP A 259 5.28 -0.94 5.79
N TRP A 260 5.93 -0.42 4.74
CA TRP A 260 6.86 0.70 4.85
C TRP A 260 6.18 2.08 4.87
N SER A 261 4.87 2.15 4.60
CA SER A 261 4.14 3.43 4.59
C SER A 261 4.05 4.02 6.00
N TRP A 262 3.97 3.20 7.04
CA TRP A 262 4.06 3.65 8.43
C TRP A 262 5.52 3.63 8.89
N PRO A 263 6.00 4.65 9.65
CA PRO A 263 5.29 5.77 10.26
C PRO A 263 5.22 7.05 9.40
N VAL A 264 5.63 7.00 8.12
CA VAL A 264 5.57 8.15 7.20
C VAL A 264 4.13 8.67 7.11
N LEU A 265 3.20 7.77 6.84
CA LEU A 265 1.77 7.99 6.68
C LEU A 265 1.03 7.27 7.80
N SER A 266 0.78 8.00 8.89
CA SER A 266 0.30 7.42 10.15
C SER A 266 -1.06 6.72 10.03
N LEU A 267 -1.96 7.19 9.16
CA LEU A 267 -3.28 6.60 8.96
C LEU A 267 -3.23 5.19 8.33
N GLY A 268 -2.09 4.78 7.76
CA GLY A 268 -1.90 3.40 7.29
C GLY A 268 -2.13 2.38 8.41
N ILE A 269 -1.85 2.73 9.67
CA ILE A 269 -2.10 1.84 10.81
C ILE A 269 -3.60 1.54 10.99
N GLN A 270 -4.47 2.52 10.70
CA GLN A 270 -5.92 2.36 10.83
C GLN A 270 -6.46 1.42 9.73
N TRP A 271 -5.90 1.50 8.52
CA TRP A 271 -6.19 0.55 7.46
C TRP A 271 -5.73 -0.87 7.85
N HIS A 272 -4.52 -1.01 8.39
CA HIS A 272 -3.98 -2.31 8.83
C HIS A 272 -4.75 -2.91 10.01
N GLU A 273 -5.31 -2.09 10.90
CA GLU A 273 -6.20 -2.52 11.97
C GLU A 273 -7.51 -3.08 11.40
N ASN A 274 -8.11 -2.38 10.42
CA ASN A 274 -9.31 -2.86 9.79
C ASN A 274 -9.06 -4.15 8.99
N ARG A 275 -7.93 -4.24 8.29
CA ARG A 275 -7.48 -5.49 7.67
C ARG A 275 -7.35 -6.62 8.69
N ARG A 276 -6.74 -6.37 9.86
CA ARG A 276 -6.57 -7.37 10.92
C ARG A 276 -7.91 -7.93 11.39
N GLN A 277 -8.93 -7.07 11.50
CA GLN A 277 -10.26 -7.41 11.98
C GLN A 277 -11.16 -8.08 10.90
N THR A 278 -10.81 -7.97 9.62
CA THR A 278 -11.64 -8.46 8.50
C THR A 278 -11.05 -9.65 7.76
N LEU A 279 -9.84 -9.50 7.21
CA LEU A 279 -9.16 -10.50 6.38
C LEU A 279 -8.03 -11.22 7.14
N GLY A 280 -7.39 -10.51 8.07
CA GLY A 280 -6.20 -10.98 8.76
C GLY A 280 -4.95 -11.00 7.87
N TYR A 281 -3.96 -11.76 8.30
CA TYR A 281 -2.64 -11.92 7.66
C TYR A 281 -2.23 -13.38 7.49
N ALA A 282 -3.15 -14.33 7.71
CA ALA A 282 -2.83 -15.75 7.78
C ALA A 282 -2.20 -16.29 6.49
N ALA A 283 -2.63 -15.78 5.33
CA ALA A 283 -2.10 -16.18 4.03
C ALA A 283 -0.61 -15.81 3.85
N GLU A 284 -0.17 -14.70 4.44
CA GLU A 284 1.21 -14.23 4.35
C GLU A 284 2.11 -14.74 5.49
N MET A 285 1.54 -15.28 6.58
CA MET A 285 2.31 -15.73 7.75
C MET A 285 3.40 -16.77 7.41
N PRO A 286 3.21 -17.77 6.53
CA PRO A 286 4.28 -18.68 6.16
C PRO A 286 5.50 -17.96 5.55
N ILE A 287 5.26 -16.92 4.74
CA ILE A 287 6.30 -16.11 4.10
C ILE A 287 7.03 -15.23 5.12
N VAL A 288 6.42 -14.94 6.28
CA VAL A 288 7.09 -14.23 7.39
C VAL A 288 7.87 -15.22 8.28
N MET A 289 7.28 -16.36 8.61
CA MET A 289 7.82 -17.32 9.56
C MET A 289 9.05 -18.06 9.00
N ILE A 290 8.99 -18.50 7.74
CA ILE A 290 10.10 -19.26 7.12
C ILE A 290 11.39 -18.42 7.09
N PRO A 291 11.41 -17.18 6.53
CA PRO A 291 12.60 -16.33 6.59
C PRO A 291 13.03 -15.99 8.01
N SER A 292 12.10 -15.79 8.95
CA SER A 292 12.45 -15.52 10.36
C SER A 292 13.26 -16.65 10.97
N VAL A 293 12.84 -17.91 10.77
CA VAL A 293 13.58 -19.09 11.24
C VAL A 293 14.93 -19.21 10.54
N ILE A 294 14.97 -19.02 9.22
CA ILE A 294 16.23 -19.05 8.44
C ILE A 294 17.21 -17.98 8.96
N PHE A 295 16.75 -16.75 9.17
CA PHE A 295 17.60 -15.67 9.65
C PHE A 295 18.14 -15.92 11.06
N LEU A 296 17.30 -16.41 11.97
CA LEU A 296 17.73 -16.82 13.30
C LEU A 296 18.74 -17.99 13.24
N GLY A 297 18.50 -18.97 12.38
CA GLY A 297 19.43 -20.07 12.10
C GLY A 297 20.79 -19.55 11.63
N ILE A 298 20.83 -18.64 10.65
CA ILE A 298 22.08 -18.04 10.16
C ILE A 298 22.80 -17.26 11.27
N ILE A 299 22.07 -16.50 12.10
CA ILE A 299 22.68 -15.79 13.24
C ILE A 299 23.31 -16.79 14.20
N THR A 300 22.61 -17.87 14.56
CA THR A 300 23.17 -18.88 15.48
C THR A 300 24.39 -19.58 14.88
N MET A 301 24.34 -19.98 13.61
CA MET A 301 25.46 -20.59 12.91
C MET A 301 26.66 -19.65 12.78
N THR A 302 26.46 -18.39 12.41
CA THR A 302 27.56 -17.41 12.30
C THR A 302 28.19 -17.09 13.65
N ARG A 303 27.43 -17.13 14.75
CA ARG A 303 27.95 -16.99 16.13
C ARG A 303 28.72 -18.22 16.59
N LEU A 304 28.27 -19.42 16.23
CA LEU A 304 28.90 -20.69 16.62
C LEU A 304 30.10 -21.07 15.74
N ALA A 305 30.16 -20.60 14.48
CA ALA A 305 31.13 -21.06 13.48
C ALA A 305 32.42 -20.21 13.32
N CYS A 306 32.70 -19.23 14.19
CA CYS A 306 33.92 -18.41 14.01
C CYS A 306 35.20 -19.13 14.52
N PRO A 307 36.36 -19.18 13.79
CA PRO A 307 36.71 -18.70 12.45
C PRO A 307 37.21 -19.85 11.53
N SER A 308 36.38 -20.83 11.17
CA SER A 308 36.81 -21.94 10.30
C SER A 308 36.55 -21.69 8.80
N ILE A 309 35.50 -20.93 8.46
CA ILE A 309 35.06 -20.74 7.07
C ILE A 309 35.96 -19.75 6.30
N SER A 310 36.48 -18.71 6.97
CA SER A 310 37.42 -17.77 6.35
C SER A 310 38.73 -18.43 5.89
N LYS A 311 39.14 -19.53 6.55
CA LYS A 311 40.29 -20.35 6.15
C LYS A 311 40.00 -21.23 4.93
N LEU A 312 38.73 -21.63 4.69
CA LEU A 312 38.37 -22.57 3.64
C LEU A 312 38.30 -21.92 2.26
N TRP A 313 37.73 -20.72 2.17
CA TRP A 313 37.61 -19.96 0.91
C TRP A 313 38.94 -19.40 0.39
N TYR A 314 39.96 -19.37 1.24
CA TYR A 314 41.26 -18.76 0.94
C TYR A 314 42.35 -19.75 0.55
N ARG A 315 42.11 -21.06 0.70
CA ARG A 315 43.14 -22.09 0.51
C ARG A 315 43.43 -22.43 -0.95
N ASN A 316 42.62 -21.99 -1.92
CA ASN A 316 42.65 -22.56 -3.28
C ASN A 316 42.79 -21.58 -4.45
N THR A 317 43.06 -20.29 -4.23
CA THR A 317 43.30 -19.35 -5.35
C THR A 317 44.80 -19.15 -5.57
N ASP A 318 45.40 -20.09 -6.28
CA ASP A 318 46.74 -19.94 -6.84
C ASP A 318 46.68 -19.10 -8.12
N LYS A 319 47.51 -18.06 -8.16
CA LYS A 319 48.00 -17.26 -9.30
C LYS A 319 47.02 -16.93 -10.45
N SER A 320 46.60 -15.65 -10.56
CA SER A 320 46.82 -14.84 -11.79
C SER A 320 46.24 -13.40 -11.70
N SER A 321 46.89 -12.49 -12.45
CA SER A 321 46.41 -11.25 -13.10
C SER A 321 45.59 -10.20 -12.31
N SER A 322 45.91 -8.92 -12.55
CA SER A 322 45.22 -7.72 -12.04
C SER A 322 43.71 -7.68 -12.33
N LEU A 323 43.23 -8.42 -13.34
CA LEU A 323 41.81 -8.57 -13.68
C LEU A 323 41.01 -9.37 -12.62
N MET A 324 41.67 -10.25 -11.85
CA MET A 324 41.04 -11.02 -10.77
C MET A 324 41.01 -10.28 -9.42
N GLN A 325 41.68 -9.12 -9.30
CA GLN A 325 41.71 -8.35 -8.04
C GLN A 325 40.48 -7.45 -7.84
N THR A 326 39.82 -7.04 -8.93
CA THR A 326 38.57 -6.25 -8.90
C THR A 326 37.35 -7.11 -8.56
N GLY A 327 37.30 -8.38 -8.98
CA GLY A 327 36.17 -9.28 -8.78
C GLY A 327 35.71 -9.41 -7.31
N PRO A 328 36.60 -9.75 -6.36
CA PRO A 328 36.25 -9.85 -4.94
C PRO A 328 35.74 -8.54 -4.32
N LYS A 329 36.21 -7.37 -4.79
CA LYS A 329 35.70 -6.05 -4.34
C LYS A 329 34.25 -5.87 -4.75
N PHE A 330 33.93 -6.17 -6.01
CA PHE A 330 32.56 -6.10 -6.50
C PHE A 330 31.64 -7.07 -5.76
N ILE A 331 32.09 -8.31 -5.51
CA ILE A 331 31.32 -9.30 -4.75
C ILE A 331 31.02 -8.78 -3.32
N ALA A 332 32.00 -8.19 -2.63
CA ALA A 332 31.79 -7.64 -1.30
C ALA A 332 30.78 -6.48 -1.31
N ILE A 333 30.90 -5.54 -2.26
CA ILE A 333 29.96 -4.42 -2.41
C ILE A 333 28.55 -4.92 -2.71
N TRP A 334 28.41 -5.84 -3.67
CA TRP A 334 27.12 -6.45 -4.01
C TRP A 334 26.52 -7.23 -2.84
N SER A 335 27.34 -7.91 -2.03
CA SER A 335 26.87 -8.61 -0.82
C SER A 335 26.32 -7.63 0.22
N ILE A 336 26.96 -6.48 0.42
CA ILE A 336 26.46 -5.42 1.31
C ILE A 336 25.15 -4.85 0.77
N ILE A 337 25.07 -4.54 -0.53
CA ILE A 337 23.85 -4.01 -1.15
C ILE A 337 22.70 -5.04 -1.03
N ALA A 338 22.97 -6.31 -1.36
CA ALA A 338 22.01 -7.39 -1.26
C ALA A 338 21.49 -7.58 0.17
N ALA A 339 22.32 -7.36 1.19
CA ALA A 339 21.90 -7.45 2.58
C ALA A 339 20.74 -6.49 2.93
N TYR A 340 20.60 -5.37 2.22
CA TYR A 340 19.51 -4.41 2.42
C TYR A 340 18.35 -4.57 1.43
N ILE A 341 18.64 -4.98 0.18
CA ILE A 341 17.61 -5.13 -0.85
C ILE A 341 16.81 -6.43 -0.67
N VAL A 342 17.48 -7.54 -0.36
CA VAL A 342 16.86 -8.87 -0.31
C VAL A 342 15.78 -8.95 0.78
N PRO A 343 16.01 -8.51 2.04
CA PRO A 343 14.95 -8.52 3.04
C PRO A 343 13.75 -7.68 2.61
N PHE A 344 13.96 -6.49 2.05
CA PHE A 344 12.87 -5.63 1.56
C PHE A 344 12.04 -6.32 0.47
N ALA A 345 12.69 -7.02 -0.46
CA ALA A 345 12.03 -7.68 -1.59
C ALA A 345 11.24 -8.94 -1.21
N ILE A 346 11.67 -9.68 -0.18
CA ILE A 346 11.02 -10.92 0.26
C ILE A 346 9.78 -10.64 1.11
N ILE A 347 9.76 -9.54 1.86
CA ILE A 347 8.65 -9.22 2.78
C ILE A 347 7.38 -8.93 1.97
N PRO A 348 6.27 -9.63 2.24
CA PRO A 348 4.99 -9.34 1.60
C PRO A 348 4.59 -7.88 1.81
N ARG A 349 4.34 -7.18 0.70
CA ARG A 349 4.13 -5.73 0.69
C ARG A 349 2.99 -5.29 1.59
N THR A 350 1.95 -6.12 1.72
CA THR A 350 0.73 -5.79 2.44
C THR A 350 0.74 -6.19 3.93
N ILE A 351 1.83 -6.77 4.44
CA ILE A 351 1.93 -7.23 5.84
C ILE A 351 1.83 -6.06 6.84
N HIS A 352 1.48 -6.35 8.09
CA HIS A 352 1.43 -5.33 9.13
C HIS A 352 2.78 -4.59 9.29
N PRO A 353 2.82 -3.25 9.37
CA PRO A 353 4.05 -2.45 9.40
C PRO A 353 5.05 -2.87 10.46
N LEU A 354 4.60 -3.16 11.69
CA LEU A 354 5.48 -3.62 12.77
C LEU A 354 6.17 -4.95 12.43
N VAL A 355 5.46 -5.87 11.78
CA VAL A 355 6.02 -7.17 11.36
C VAL A 355 6.99 -6.95 10.20
N GLY A 356 6.62 -6.14 9.21
CA GLY A 356 7.46 -5.79 8.07
C GLY A 356 8.78 -5.15 8.48
N TRP A 357 8.75 -4.09 9.31
CA TRP A 357 9.97 -3.47 9.82
C TRP A 357 10.81 -4.43 10.65
N THR A 358 10.19 -5.20 11.56
CA THR A 358 10.93 -6.18 12.39
C THR A 358 11.67 -7.20 11.54
N LEU A 359 10.99 -7.77 10.53
CA LEU A 359 11.59 -8.74 9.62
C LEU A 359 12.67 -8.10 8.74
N TYR A 360 12.46 -6.85 8.30
CA TYR A 360 13.46 -6.10 7.54
C TYR A 360 14.75 -5.87 8.35
N PHE A 361 14.63 -5.42 9.60
CA PHE A 361 15.77 -5.25 10.49
C PHE A 361 16.47 -6.58 10.77
N LEU A 362 15.70 -7.64 11.09
CA LEU A 362 16.25 -8.97 11.34
C LEU A 362 17.03 -9.51 10.13
N GLY A 363 16.43 -9.47 8.94
CA GLY A 363 17.06 -9.94 7.71
C GLY A 363 18.29 -9.11 7.35
N SER A 364 18.21 -7.78 7.47
CA SER A 364 19.32 -6.88 7.12
C SER A 364 20.53 -7.05 8.05
N VAL A 365 20.30 -7.20 9.37
CA VAL A 365 21.37 -7.51 10.32
C VAL A 365 21.97 -8.88 10.03
N THR A 366 21.14 -9.88 9.75
CA THR A 366 21.59 -11.25 9.48
C THR A 366 22.50 -11.30 8.25
N LEU A 367 22.03 -10.78 7.12
CA LEU A 367 22.81 -10.79 5.88
C LEU A 367 24.05 -9.88 5.95
N SER A 368 23.94 -8.75 6.64
CA SER A 368 25.10 -7.89 6.91
C SER A 368 26.15 -8.62 7.75
N SER A 369 25.74 -9.42 8.75
CA SER A 369 26.67 -10.21 9.57
C SER A 369 27.44 -11.26 8.74
N VAL A 370 26.78 -11.86 7.75
CA VAL A 370 27.44 -12.79 6.80
C VAL A 370 28.47 -12.06 5.95
N ALA A 371 28.14 -10.88 5.40
CA ALA A 371 29.07 -10.06 4.64
C ALA A 371 30.26 -9.59 5.50
N ILE A 372 29.98 -9.13 6.72
CA ILE A 372 30.98 -8.69 7.69
C ILE A 372 31.98 -9.81 8.00
N ASN A 373 31.49 -11.01 8.31
CA ASN A 373 32.35 -12.14 8.66
C ASN A 373 33.13 -12.69 7.45
N SER A 374 32.49 -12.75 6.28
CA SER A 374 33.12 -13.25 5.05
C SER A 374 34.25 -12.36 4.55
N PHE A 375 34.12 -11.04 4.68
CA PHE A 375 35.08 -10.05 4.16
C PHE A 375 35.86 -9.30 5.25
N LEU A 376 35.74 -9.71 6.52
CA LEU A 376 36.39 -9.09 7.70
C LEU A 376 36.16 -7.57 7.77
N LEU A 377 34.94 -7.14 7.44
CA LEU A 377 34.56 -5.73 7.38
C LEU A 377 34.31 -5.17 8.79
N PRO A 378 34.49 -3.85 9.00
CA PRO A 378 34.13 -3.23 10.27
C PRO A 378 32.61 -3.25 10.46
N VAL A 379 32.14 -3.76 11.60
CA VAL A 379 30.70 -3.93 11.90
C VAL A 379 29.93 -2.60 11.84
N VAL A 380 30.41 -1.59 12.56
CA VAL A 380 29.69 -0.32 12.73
C VAL A 380 29.44 0.39 11.38
N PRO A 381 30.45 0.61 10.51
CA PRO A 381 30.23 1.25 9.21
C PRO A 381 29.23 0.51 8.31
N ILE A 382 29.17 -0.82 8.39
CA ILE A 382 28.23 -1.61 7.57
C ILE A 382 26.80 -1.47 8.08
N LEU A 383 26.57 -1.32 9.39
CA LEU A 383 25.23 -1.17 9.98
C LEU A 383 24.71 0.27 10.01
N VAL A 384 25.53 1.26 9.64
CA VAL A 384 25.14 2.67 9.56
C VAL A 384 23.91 2.91 8.69
N PRO A 385 23.72 2.33 7.50
CA PRO A 385 22.45 2.47 6.76
C PRO A 385 21.23 2.03 7.57
N LEU A 386 21.35 0.97 8.38
CA LEU A 386 20.24 0.47 9.20
C LEU A 386 19.92 1.41 10.37
N ILE A 387 20.95 1.97 11.01
CA ILE A 387 20.79 2.97 12.07
C ILE A 387 20.10 4.23 11.52
N ARG A 388 20.43 4.63 10.28
CA ARG A 388 19.76 5.73 9.58
C ARG A 388 18.27 5.49 9.45
N VAL A 389 17.91 4.30 8.97
CA VAL A 389 16.51 3.92 8.77
C VAL A 389 15.79 3.91 10.12
N LEU A 390 16.37 3.28 11.15
CA LEU A 390 15.76 3.27 12.48
C LEU A 390 15.56 4.70 13.03
N GLY A 391 16.58 5.56 12.94
CA GLY A 391 16.47 6.93 13.41
C GLY A 391 15.47 7.76 12.61
N SER A 392 15.37 7.59 11.28
CA SER A 392 14.34 8.27 10.50
C SER A 392 12.93 7.80 10.86
N LEU A 393 12.73 6.51 11.12
CA LEU A 393 11.45 5.98 11.62
C LEU A 393 11.09 6.58 12.97
N LEU A 394 12.04 6.69 13.91
CA LEU A 394 11.81 7.30 15.23
C LEU A 394 11.47 8.79 15.12
N VAL A 395 12.19 9.53 14.26
CA VAL A 395 11.87 10.92 13.94
C VAL A 395 10.44 10.99 13.40
N MET A 396 10.06 10.16 12.42
CA MET A 396 8.71 10.21 11.83
C MET A 396 7.59 9.76 12.78
N ALA A 397 7.88 8.86 13.72
CA ALA A 397 6.93 8.35 14.71
C ALA A 397 6.77 9.27 15.93
N CYS A 398 7.61 10.31 16.07
CA CYS A 398 7.53 11.23 17.20
C CYS A 398 6.18 11.98 17.19
N PRO A 399 5.39 11.93 18.28
CA PRO A 399 4.06 12.53 18.32
C PRO A 399 4.06 14.04 18.55
N TRP A 400 5.23 14.65 18.79
CA TRP A 400 5.34 16.06 19.23
C TRP A 400 5.31 17.09 18.10
N TYR A 401 5.21 16.66 16.84
CA TYR A 401 5.15 17.62 15.74
C TYR A 401 3.80 18.33 15.69
N PRO A 402 3.80 19.68 15.66
CA PRO A 402 2.55 20.43 15.53
C PRO A 402 1.95 20.29 14.12
N TYR A 403 2.78 20.09 13.09
CA TYR A 403 2.34 20.01 11.69
C TYR A 403 3.19 19.02 10.88
N GLY A 404 2.61 18.49 9.81
CA GLY A 404 3.30 17.58 8.89
C GLY A 404 4.54 18.18 8.23
N VAL A 405 4.50 19.48 7.91
CA VAL A 405 5.64 20.20 7.32
C VAL A 405 6.83 20.24 8.30
N THR A 406 6.57 20.52 9.58
CA THR A 406 7.63 20.53 10.61
C THR A 406 8.25 19.14 10.79
N ARG A 407 7.43 18.08 10.73
CA ARG A 407 7.89 16.69 10.73
C ARG A 407 8.77 16.39 9.53
N ALA A 408 8.34 16.79 8.33
CA ALA A 408 9.12 16.59 7.10
C ALA A 408 10.49 17.30 7.18
N LEU A 409 10.50 18.56 7.62
CA LEU A 409 11.74 19.32 7.83
C LEU A 409 12.68 18.65 8.83
N ALA A 410 12.16 18.11 9.94
CA ALA A 410 12.97 17.38 10.91
C ALA A 410 13.60 16.12 10.31
N VAL A 411 12.88 15.39 9.46
CA VAL A 411 13.43 14.24 8.71
C VAL A 411 14.52 14.69 7.73
N PHE A 412 14.34 15.81 7.04
CA PHE A 412 15.37 16.38 6.17
C PHE A 412 16.63 16.78 6.94
N VAL A 413 16.49 17.47 8.07
CA VAL A 413 17.62 17.85 8.94
C VAL A 413 18.32 16.59 9.44
N TYR A 414 17.57 15.59 9.93
CA TYR A 414 18.14 14.31 10.34
C TYR A 414 18.92 13.65 9.20
N ALA A 415 18.35 13.56 7.99
CA ALA A 415 19.00 12.97 6.84
C ALA A 415 20.27 13.72 6.42
N PHE A 416 20.26 15.06 6.50
CA PHE A 416 21.40 15.91 6.22
C PHE A 416 22.54 15.66 7.22
N CYS A 417 22.26 15.71 8.51
CA CYS A 417 23.25 15.42 9.56
C CYS A 417 23.82 14.00 9.42
N TYR A 418 22.95 13.04 9.06
CA TYR A 418 23.36 11.65 8.87
C TYR A 418 24.27 11.44 7.65
N ALA A 419 24.16 12.27 6.61
CA ALA A 419 24.94 12.12 5.39
C ALA A 419 26.46 12.17 5.67
N LEU A 420 26.90 13.00 6.62
CA LEU A 420 28.30 13.09 7.05
C LEU A 420 28.79 11.77 7.68
N ILE A 421 27.97 11.17 8.54
CA ILE A 421 28.27 9.89 9.21
C ILE A 421 28.30 8.76 8.17
N ALA A 422 27.35 8.75 7.23
CA ALA A 422 27.29 7.78 6.15
C ALA A 422 28.53 7.89 5.23
N TRP A 423 28.94 9.10 4.88
CA TRP A 423 30.16 9.33 4.09
C TRP A 423 31.41 8.80 4.79
N GLY A 424 31.61 9.18 6.06
CA GLY A 424 32.74 8.68 6.85
C GLY A 424 32.75 7.15 7.00
N SER A 425 31.57 6.53 7.05
CA SER A 425 31.42 5.08 7.08
C SER A 425 31.78 4.42 5.75
N MET A 426 31.34 5.00 4.63
CA MET A 426 31.71 4.53 3.29
C MET A 426 33.22 4.56 3.07
N VAL A 427 33.89 5.65 3.46
CA VAL A 427 35.36 5.78 3.39
C VAL A 427 36.07 4.70 4.23
N LYS A 428 35.56 4.40 5.43
CA LYS A 428 36.11 3.32 6.27
C LYS A 428 35.93 1.94 5.65
N VAL A 429 34.79 1.68 5.01
CA VAL A 429 34.52 0.41 4.34
C VAL A 429 35.43 0.23 3.12
N THR A 430 35.55 1.25 2.26
CA THR A 430 36.41 1.18 1.07
C THR A 430 37.88 1.01 1.44
N ALA A 431 38.38 1.75 2.44
CA ALA A 431 39.74 1.62 2.93
C ALA A 431 40.02 0.21 3.50
N ARG A 432 39.09 -0.38 4.26
CA ARG A 432 39.26 -1.74 4.81
C ARG A 432 39.16 -2.82 3.74
N LEU A 433 38.28 -2.66 2.75
CA LEU A 433 38.24 -3.54 1.59
C LEU A 433 39.57 -3.52 0.82
N GLN A 434 40.17 -2.34 0.66
CA GLN A 434 41.47 -2.21 0.01
C GLN A 434 42.58 -2.90 0.81
N VAL A 435 42.70 -2.62 2.11
CA VAL A 435 43.72 -3.23 2.98
C VAL A 435 43.54 -4.74 3.14
N SER A 436 42.30 -5.24 3.23
CA SER A 436 42.04 -6.68 3.33
C SER A 436 42.44 -7.45 2.08
N LEU A 437 42.43 -6.79 0.92
CA LEU A 437 42.86 -7.38 -0.35
C LEU A 437 44.38 -7.27 -0.55
N GLU A 438 45.02 -6.22 -0.03
CA GLU A 438 46.48 -6.08 -0.02
C GLU A 438 47.13 -7.02 1.02
N LYS A 439 46.53 -7.24 2.20
CA LYS A 439 47.01 -8.28 3.13
C LYS A 439 46.85 -9.70 2.58
N ARG A 440 45.90 -9.90 1.65
CA ARG A 440 45.67 -11.17 0.92
C ARG A 440 46.77 -11.47 -0.12
N THR A 441 47.55 -10.47 -0.56
CA THR A 441 48.71 -10.70 -1.46
C THR A 441 50.02 -11.01 -0.73
N ASN A 442 50.12 -10.73 0.58
CA ASN A 442 51.40 -10.74 1.32
C ASN A 442 51.52 -11.87 2.37
N PHE A 443 50.70 -12.92 2.32
CA PHE A 443 50.96 -14.10 3.17
C PHE A 443 52.23 -14.82 2.68
N PRO A 444 53.24 -15.05 3.54
CA PRO A 444 54.41 -15.81 3.14
C PRO A 444 53.99 -17.26 2.86
N LYS A 445 54.51 -17.81 1.76
CA LYS A 445 54.52 -19.25 1.53
C LYS A 445 55.25 -19.91 2.70
N ILE A 446 54.52 -20.59 3.56
CA ILE A 446 55.14 -21.59 4.43
C ILE A 446 55.38 -22.78 3.49
N GLY A 447 56.65 -22.96 3.14
CA GLY A 447 57.13 -24.06 2.30
C GLY A 447 57.02 -25.40 3.00
#